data_AF-A0A416TVP4-F1
#
_entry.id   AF-A0A416TVP4-F1
#
_cell.length_a   1.000
_cell.length_b   1.000
_cell.length_c   1.000
_cell.angle_alpha   90.00
_cell.angle_beta   90.00
_cell.angle_gamma   90.00
#
_symmetry.space_group_name_H-M   'P 1'
#
loop_
_entity.id
_entity.type
_entity.pdbx_description
1 polymer ?
#
loop_
_entity_poly.entity_id
_entity_poly.type
_entity_poly.pdbx_seq_one_letter_code
_entity_poly.pdbx_strand_id
1 'polypeptide(L)'
;MKKLTLDKVVEYVLILAITMVLVLIGNCINTITDGNPDTFISVLDGIPGMLILFGIALVSLCIAQYTPKIPAIIYITVFGILLAMPYNTVTGPYVAEQVAKIGLLPAACPVLAYAGVSISKDWVEFKRIGWKGILVSILVMIGTYIGSAVIAQLILKAQGII
;
A
#
# COMPACT_ATOMS: atom_id res chain seq x y z
N MET A 1 18.53 -8.44 18.67
CA MET A 1 17.88 -7.14 18.39
C MET A 1 18.74 -6.40 17.37
N LYS A 2 18.25 -6.15 16.16
CA LYS A 2 18.99 -5.29 15.20
C LYS A 2 18.94 -3.87 15.78
N LYS A 3 20.10 -3.26 16.07
CA LYS A 3 20.14 -1.88 16.56
C LYS A 3 19.57 -0.96 15.48
N LEU A 4 18.60 -0.12 15.85
CA LEU A 4 18.11 0.97 15.00
C LEU A 4 19.26 1.97 14.87
N THR A 5 19.87 2.04 13.70
CA THR A 5 20.91 3.02 13.39
C THR A 5 20.29 4.22 12.71
N LEU A 6 20.91 5.40 12.90
CA LEU A 6 20.43 6.64 12.27
C LEU A 6 20.35 6.47 10.74
N ASP A 7 21.34 5.79 10.16
CA ASP A 7 21.42 5.52 8.72
C ASP A 7 20.19 4.77 8.19
N LYS A 8 19.68 3.79 8.95
CA LYS A 8 18.48 3.04 8.56
C LYS A 8 17.21 3.86 8.64
N VAL A 9 17.10 4.70 9.66
CA VAL A 9 15.95 5.60 9.80
C VAL A 9 15.96 6.61 8.66
N VAL A 10 17.14 7.16 8.33
CA VAL A 10 17.31 8.04 7.17
C VAL A 10 16.94 7.31 5.88
N GLU A 11 17.37 6.07 5.68
CA GLU A 11 17.00 5.25 4.52
C GLU A 11 15.47 5.07 4.42
N TYR A 12 14.79 4.71 5.51
CA TYR A 12 13.33 4.58 5.52
C TYR A 12 12.63 5.90 5.20
N VAL A 13 13.06 6.99 5.82
CA VAL A 13 12.50 8.32 5.58
C VAL A 13 12.68 8.72 4.11
N LEU A 14 13.85 8.47 3.52
CA LEU A 14 14.12 8.77 2.11
C LEU A 14 13.24 7.95 1.16
N ILE A 15 13.13 6.63 1.38
CA ILE A 15 12.31 5.75 0.55
C ILE A 15 10.83 6.16 0.64
N LEU A 16 10.35 6.42 1.85
CA LEU A 16 8.97 6.87 2.08
C LEU A 16 8.73 8.25 1.47
N ALA A 17 9.70 9.16 1.50
CA ALA A 17 9.57 10.51 0.95
C ALA A 17 9.52 10.49 -0.58
N ILE A 18 10.39 9.70 -1.20
CA ILE A 18 10.36 9.48 -2.66
C ILE A 18 9.01 8.86 -3.05
N THR A 19 8.57 7.83 -2.34
CA THR A 19 7.27 7.20 -2.59
C THR A 19 6.14 8.20 -2.42
N MET A 20 6.19 9.05 -1.38
CA MET A 20 5.19 10.08 -1.14
C MET A 20 5.05 11.05 -2.31
N VAL A 21 6.18 11.56 -2.83
CA VAL A 21 6.19 12.47 -3.98
C VAL A 21 5.61 11.77 -5.22
N LEU A 22 6.03 10.53 -5.49
CA LEU A 22 5.53 9.77 -6.65
C LEU A 22 4.03 9.51 -6.56
N VAL A 23 3.51 9.17 -5.39
CA VAL A 23 2.07 8.93 -5.18
C VAL A 23 1.28 10.22 -5.33
N LEU A 24 1.74 11.35 -4.78
CA LEU A 24 1.05 12.63 -4.92
C LEU A 24 0.97 13.10 -6.38
N ILE A 25 2.08 13.00 -7.11
CA ILE A 25 2.12 13.32 -8.55
C ILE A 25 1.22 12.35 -9.32
N GLY A 26 1.33 11.05 -9.03
CA GLY A 26 0.50 10.02 -9.65
C GLY A 26 -1.00 10.25 -9.39
N ASN A 27 -1.38 10.72 -8.21
CA ASN A 27 -2.76 11.02 -7.83
C ASN A 27 -3.29 12.23 -8.61
N CYS A 28 -2.49 13.28 -8.74
CA CYS A 28 -2.83 14.44 -9.56
C CYS A 28 -3.00 14.03 -11.04
N ILE A 29 -2.07 13.25 -11.59
CA ILE A 29 -2.16 12.76 -12.98
C ILE A 29 -3.40 11.87 -13.17
N ASN A 30 -3.67 10.97 -12.22
CA ASN A 30 -4.81 10.06 -12.28
C ASN A 30 -6.13 10.84 -12.35
N THR A 31 -6.32 11.83 -11.47
CA THR A 31 -7.55 12.63 -11.42
C THR A 31 -7.71 13.56 -12.63
N ILE A 32 -6.60 14.06 -13.21
CA ILE A 32 -6.64 14.78 -14.50
C ILE A 32 -7.07 13.84 -15.64
N THR A 33 -6.58 12.61 -15.64
CA THR A 33 -6.85 11.62 -16.70
C THR A 33 -8.28 11.08 -16.63
N ASP A 34 -8.86 10.99 -15.44
CA ASP A 34 -10.25 10.55 -15.23
C ASP A 34 -11.28 11.52 -15.83
N GLY A 35 -10.91 12.79 -16.06
CA GLY A 35 -11.72 13.78 -16.76
C GLY A 35 -12.96 14.25 -15.98
N ASN A 36 -13.18 13.75 -14.76
CA ASN A 36 -14.26 14.19 -13.87
C ASN A 36 -13.77 15.31 -12.93
N PRO A 37 -14.26 16.55 -13.10
CA PRO A 37 -13.82 17.70 -12.30
C PRO A 37 -14.15 17.56 -10.80
N ASP A 38 -15.16 16.77 -10.43
CA ASP A 38 -15.56 16.56 -9.03
C ASP A 38 -14.59 15.63 -8.28
N THR A 39 -13.78 14.87 -9.00
CA THR A 39 -12.75 13.97 -8.44
C THR A 39 -11.35 14.56 -8.49
N PHE A 40 -11.20 15.80 -8.95
CA PHE A 40 -9.90 16.45 -9.01
C PHE A 40 -9.33 16.66 -7.61
N ILE A 41 -8.14 16.12 -7.38
CA ILE A 41 -7.44 16.26 -6.11
C ILE A 41 -6.08 16.85 -6.44
N SER A 42 -5.88 18.10 -6.02
CA SER A 42 -4.60 18.76 -6.21
C SER A 42 -3.52 18.06 -5.38
N VAL A 43 -2.25 18.25 -5.78
CA VAL A 43 -1.11 17.74 -5.01
C VAL A 43 -1.18 18.22 -3.56
N LEU A 44 -1.59 19.48 -3.32
CA LEU A 44 -1.67 20.05 -1.98
C LEU A 44 -2.74 19.38 -1.13
N ASP A 45 -3.90 19.06 -1.72
CA ASP A 45 -5.01 18.44 -0.99
C ASP A 45 -4.72 16.97 -0.61
N GLY A 46 -3.83 16.30 -1.33
CA GLY A 46 -3.36 14.96 -1.02
C GLY A 46 -2.26 14.90 0.05
N ILE A 47 -1.57 16.01 0.35
CA ILE A 47 -0.46 16.03 1.32
C ILE A 47 -0.89 15.50 2.69
N PRO A 48 -2.02 15.94 3.29
CA PRO A 48 -2.43 15.46 4.61
C PRO A 48 -2.62 13.94 4.65
N GLY A 49 -3.31 13.37 3.65
CA GLY A 49 -3.53 11.92 3.57
C GLY A 49 -2.21 11.15 3.46
N MET A 50 -1.28 11.64 2.64
CA MET A 50 0.02 11.01 2.47
C MET A 50 0.92 11.15 3.70
N LEU A 51 0.86 12.26 4.44
CA LEU A 51 1.60 12.43 5.69
C LEU A 51 1.13 11.43 6.76
N ILE A 52 -0.17 11.17 6.82
CA ILE A 52 -0.73 10.16 7.73
C ILE A 52 -0.19 8.77 7.35
N LEU A 53 -0.26 8.38 6.09
CA LEU A 53 0.27 7.10 5.61
C LEU A 53 1.78 6.97 5.84
N PHE A 54 2.52 8.05 5.59
CA PHE A 54 3.96 8.14 5.86
C PHE A 54 4.26 7.91 7.34
N GLY A 55 3.54 8.59 8.23
CA GLY A 55 3.71 8.47 9.68
C GLY A 55 3.44 7.05 10.17
N ILE A 56 2.35 6.44 9.70
CA ILE A 56 2.00 5.05 10.02
C ILE A 56 3.10 4.09 9.57
N ALA A 57 3.59 4.25 8.34
CA ALA A 57 4.65 3.41 7.80
C ALA A 57 5.95 3.56 8.59
N LEU A 58 6.36 4.78 8.92
CA LEU A 58 7.60 5.04 9.65
C LEU A 58 7.56 4.43 11.06
N VAL A 59 6.48 4.65 11.81
CA VAL A 59 6.31 4.07 13.16
C VAL A 59 6.33 2.55 13.09
N SER A 60 5.63 1.97 12.13
CA SER A 60 5.56 0.52 11.94
C SER A 60 6.92 -0.09 11.60
N LEU A 61 7.69 0.55 10.72
CA LEU A 61 9.04 0.11 10.34
C LEU A 61 10.01 0.16 11.53
N CYS A 62 9.92 1.20 12.35
CA CYS A 62 10.71 1.32 13.57
C CYS A 62 10.38 0.20 14.56
N ILE A 63 9.09 -0.05 14.83
CA ILE A 63 8.65 -1.11 15.76
C ILE A 63 9.03 -2.50 15.26
N ALA A 64 8.95 -2.74 13.95
CA ALA A 64 9.32 -4.00 13.35
C ALA A 64 10.82 -4.34 13.52
N GLN A 65 11.71 -3.36 13.74
CA GLN A 65 13.11 -3.64 14.06
C GLN A 65 13.31 -4.21 15.46
N TYR A 66 12.44 -3.85 16.41
CA TYR A 66 12.52 -4.30 17.79
C TYR A 66 11.86 -5.65 18.00
N THR A 67 10.89 -6.02 17.15
CA THR A 67 10.15 -7.26 17.31
C THR A 67 10.72 -8.40 16.46
N PRO A 68 11.07 -9.55 17.05
CA PRO A 68 11.58 -10.68 16.28
C PRO A 68 10.46 -11.34 15.45
N LYS A 69 10.75 -11.61 14.17
CA LYS A 69 9.96 -12.46 13.24
C LYS A 69 8.59 -11.94 12.80
N ILE A 70 8.22 -10.69 13.10
CA ILE A 70 6.97 -10.10 12.61
C ILE A 70 7.26 -9.16 11.43
N PRO A 71 6.72 -9.42 10.23
CA PRO A 71 6.85 -8.51 9.09
C PRO A 71 6.28 -7.12 9.40
N ALA A 72 6.97 -6.07 8.94
CA ALA A 72 6.55 -4.68 9.16
C ALA A 72 5.12 -4.39 8.65
N ILE A 73 4.72 -5.06 7.56
CA ILE A 73 3.38 -4.91 6.98
C ILE A 73 2.26 -5.21 7.98
N ILE A 74 2.47 -6.14 8.92
CA ILE A 74 1.47 -6.47 9.95
C ILE A 74 1.23 -5.27 10.86
N TYR A 75 2.29 -4.58 11.27
CA TYR A 75 2.16 -3.35 12.06
C TYR A 75 1.48 -2.24 11.28
N ILE A 76 1.85 -2.06 10.01
CA ILE A 76 1.24 -1.04 9.13
C ILE A 76 -0.27 -1.26 9.07
N THR A 77 -0.72 -2.50 8.84
CA THR A 77 -2.14 -2.84 8.79
C THR A 77 -2.82 -2.62 10.13
N VAL A 78 -2.22 -3.06 11.23
CA VAL A 78 -2.81 -2.90 12.58
C VAL A 78 -2.96 -1.41 12.93
N PHE A 79 -1.91 -0.61 12.78
CA PHE A 79 -1.98 0.83 13.06
C PHE A 79 -2.94 1.54 12.10
N GLY A 80 -2.95 1.18 10.82
CA GLY A 80 -3.92 1.71 9.86
C GLY A 80 -5.37 1.43 10.27
N ILE A 81 -5.69 0.19 10.65
CA ILE A 81 -7.04 -0.16 11.12
C ILE A 81 -7.38 0.59 12.41
N LEU A 82 -6.48 0.61 13.40
CA LEU A 82 -6.76 1.26 14.68
C LEU A 82 -7.01 2.77 14.55
N LEU A 83 -6.34 3.43 13.61
CA LEU A 83 -6.48 4.87 13.37
C LEU A 83 -7.65 5.22 12.43
N ALA A 84 -8.00 4.32 11.50
CA ALA A 84 -9.07 4.57 10.52
C ALA A 84 -10.43 3.93 10.89
N MET A 85 -10.47 3.05 11.89
CA MET A 85 -11.72 2.35 12.25
C MET A 85 -12.81 3.33 12.73
N PRO A 86 -14.08 3.10 12.37
CA PRO A 86 -15.18 3.98 12.76
C PRO A 86 -15.41 4.04 14.28
N TYR A 87 -14.98 3.01 15.02
CA TYR A 87 -15.04 2.97 16.48
C TYR A 87 -14.06 3.95 17.15
N ASN A 88 -13.05 4.43 16.43
CA ASN A 88 -12.13 5.45 16.92
C ASN A 88 -12.65 6.83 16.55
N THR A 89 -13.45 7.43 17.44
CA THR A 89 -14.08 8.75 17.24
C THR A 89 -13.09 9.91 17.23
N VAL A 90 -11.85 9.72 17.69
CA VAL A 90 -10.84 10.80 17.77
C VAL A 90 -10.13 10.99 16.44
N THR A 91 -9.75 9.89 15.78
CA THR A 91 -8.90 9.93 14.57
C THR A 91 -9.55 9.31 13.34
N GLY A 92 -10.52 8.40 13.52
CA GLY A 92 -11.16 7.63 12.45
C GLY A 92 -11.74 8.50 11.33
N PRO A 93 -12.65 9.46 11.61
CA PRO A 93 -13.28 10.28 10.58
C PRO A 93 -12.27 11.09 9.77
N TYR A 94 -11.31 11.73 10.44
CA TYR A 94 -10.31 12.57 9.80
C TYR A 94 -9.33 11.73 8.97
N VAL A 95 -8.82 10.63 9.51
CA VAL A 95 -7.91 9.73 8.80
C VAL A 95 -8.59 9.14 7.56
N ALA A 96 -9.83 8.67 7.70
CA ALA A 96 -10.59 8.11 6.58
C ALA A 96 -10.82 9.16 5.48
N GLU A 97 -11.22 10.39 5.84
CA GLU A 97 -11.44 11.47 4.88
C GLU A 97 -10.16 11.86 4.13
N GLN A 98 -9.04 12.05 4.84
CA GLN A 98 -7.80 12.47 4.20
C GLN A 98 -7.16 11.35 3.36
N VAL A 99 -7.22 10.10 3.82
CA VAL A 99 -6.68 8.96 3.07
C VAL A 99 -7.55 8.61 1.87
N ALA A 100 -8.87 8.85 1.93
CA ALA A 100 -9.77 8.66 0.79
C ALA A 100 -9.42 9.54 -0.42
N LYS A 101 -8.69 10.64 -0.20
CA LYS A 101 -8.17 11.50 -1.28
C LYS A 101 -7.02 10.86 -2.06
N ILE A 102 -6.44 9.76 -1.57
CA ILE A 102 -5.31 9.08 -2.19
C ILE A 102 -5.82 7.84 -2.93
N GLY A 103 -5.70 7.87 -4.25
CA GLY A 103 -6.05 6.73 -5.09
C GLY A 103 -5.14 5.53 -4.89
N LEU A 104 -5.72 4.34 -4.99
CA LEU A 104 -4.99 3.07 -4.88
C LEU A 104 -4.00 2.86 -6.03
N LEU A 105 -4.38 3.26 -7.25
CA LEU A 105 -3.56 3.14 -8.47
C LEU A 105 -2.24 3.93 -8.35
N PRO A 106 -2.25 5.24 -8.00
CA PRO A 106 -1.04 6.00 -7.71
C PRO A 106 -0.12 5.34 -6.69
N ALA A 107 -0.69 4.74 -5.63
CA ALA A 107 0.07 4.04 -4.59
C ALA A 107 0.74 2.75 -5.10
N ALA A 108 0.14 2.06 -6.07
CA ALA A 108 0.69 0.83 -6.65
C ALA A 108 1.87 1.09 -7.60
N CYS A 109 1.93 2.26 -8.25
CA CYS A 109 2.95 2.58 -9.25
C CYS A 109 4.40 2.46 -8.73
N PRO A 110 4.79 3.07 -7.59
CA PRO A 110 6.14 2.90 -7.05
C PRO A 110 6.47 1.45 -6.73
N VAL A 111 5.51 0.69 -6.18
CA VAL A 111 5.70 -0.72 -5.84
C VAL A 111 6.00 -1.55 -7.09
N LEU A 112 5.22 -1.35 -8.16
CA LEU A 112 5.44 -2.04 -9.44
C LEU A 112 6.77 -1.64 -10.09
N ALA A 113 7.16 -0.37 -10.00
CA ALA A 113 8.46 0.10 -10.50
C ALA A 113 9.62 -0.57 -9.75
N TYR A 114 9.58 -0.58 -8.40
CA TYR A 114 10.59 -1.26 -7.59
C TYR A 114 10.62 -2.77 -7.82
N ALA A 115 9.45 -3.41 -7.97
CA ALA A 115 9.37 -4.83 -8.30
C ALA A 115 10.01 -5.11 -9.68
N GLY A 116 9.72 -4.29 -10.69
CA GLY A 116 10.31 -4.41 -12.02
C GLY A 116 11.82 -4.27 -12.02
N VAL A 117 12.35 -3.25 -11.32
CA VAL A 117 13.80 -3.04 -11.15
C VAL A 117 14.45 -4.17 -10.34
N SER A 118 13.76 -4.69 -9.33
CA SER A 118 14.28 -5.82 -8.53
C SER A 118 14.38 -7.09 -9.37
N ILE A 119 13.41 -7.36 -10.24
CA ILE A 119 13.41 -8.55 -11.10
C ILE A 119 14.47 -8.42 -12.21
N SER A 120 14.68 -7.22 -12.75
CA SER A 120 15.68 -7.02 -13.81
C SER A 120 17.11 -7.27 -13.34
N LYS A 121 17.39 -7.11 -12.04
CA LYS A 121 18.67 -7.45 -11.42
C LYS A 121 19.02 -8.94 -11.52
N ASP A 122 18.01 -9.81 -11.42
CA ASP A 122 18.17 -11.28 -11.47
C ASP A 122 17.65 -11.86 -12.80
N TRP A 123 17.97 -11.18 -13.92
CA TRP A 123 17.46 -11.50 -15.25
C TRP A 123 17.67 -12.96 -15.69
N VAL A 124 18.81 -13.57 -15.32
CA VAL A 124 19.14 -14.96 -15.68
C VAL A 124 18.14 -15.95 -15.06
N GLU A 125 17.78 -15.72 -13.79
CA GLU A 125 16.83 -16.55 -13.05
C GLU A 125 15.41 -16.35 -13.59
N PHE A 126 15.04 -15.10 -13.90
CA PHE A 126 13.76 -14.79 -14.53
C PHE A 126 13.61 -15.50 -15.89
N LYS A 127 14.66 -15.51 -16.72
CA LYS A 127 14.66 -16.21 -18.01
C LYS A 127 14.51 -17.73 -17.84
N ARG A 128 15.02 -18.32 -16.75
CA ARG A 128 14.88 -19.74 -16.44
C ARG A 128 13.42 -20.14 -16.14
N ILE A 129 12.65 -19.24 -15.51
CA ILE A 129 11.21 -19.43 -15.29
C ILE A 129 10.47 -19.42 -16.65
N GLY A 130 10.79 -18.45 -17.51
CA GLY A 130 10.26 -18.35 -18.88
C GLY A 130 8.72 -18.36 -18.94
N TRP A 131 8.16 -19.04 -19.93
CA TRP A 131 6.71 -19.12 -20.15
C TRP A 131 5.92 -19.72 -18.97
N LYS A 132 6.56 -20.60 -18.18
CA LYS A 132 5.92 -21.20 -17.00
C LYS A 132 5.53 -20.14 -15.97
N GLY A 133 6.29 -19.05 -15.87
CA GLY A 133 5.98 -17.93 -14.98
C GLY A 133 4.68 -17.23 -15.34
N ILE A 134 4.44 -17.00 -16.63
CA ILE A 134 3.21 -16.37 -17.11
C ILE A 134 1.99 -17.23 -16.72
N LEU A 135 2.08 -18.54 -16.97
CA LEU A 135 1.00 -19.46 -16.62
C LEU A 135 0.74 -19.49 -15.11
N VAL A 136 1.79 -19.56 -14.29
CA VAL A 136 1.66 -19.54 -12.82
C VAL A 136 1.05 -18.22 -12.35
N SER A 137 1.47 -17.07 -12.89
CA SER A 137 0.91 -15.76 -12.53
C SER A 137 -0.58 -15.65 -12.84
N ILE A 138 -1.02 -16.16 -13.99
CA ILE A 138 -2.45 -16.20 -14.36
C ILE A 138 -3.23 -17.07 -13.36
N LEU A 139 -2.72 -18.28 -13.07
CA LEU A 139 -3.35 -19.19 -12.11
C LEU A 139 -3.42 -18.58 -10.71
N VAL A 140 -2.38 -17.87 -10.27
CA VAL A 140 -2.33 -17.18 -8.97
C VAL A 140 -3.33 -16.03 -8.92
N MET A 141 -3.43 -15.21 -9.98
CA MET A 141 -4.43 -14.14 -10.05
C MET A 141 -5.86 -14.69 -9.98
N ILE A 142 -6.15 -15.71 -10.78
CA ILE A 142 -7.47 -16.37 -10.80
C ILE A 142 -7.78 -16.97 -9.43
N GLY A 143 -6.84 -17.73 -8.85
CA GLY A 143 -7.02 -18.36 -7.54
C GLY A 143 -7.22 -17.33 -6.42
N THR A 144 -6.46 -16.24 -6.42
CA THR A 144 -6.59 -15.15 -5.42
C THR A 144 -7.95 -14.46 -5.54
N TYR A 145 -8.40 -14.17 -6.76
CA TYR A 145 -9.70 -13.54 -6.99
C TYR A 145 -10.84 -14.46 -6.59
N ILE A 146 -10.87 -15.71 -7.08
CA ILE A 146 -11.92 -16.68 -6.77
C ILE A 146 -11.94 -17.00 -5.27
N GLY A 147 -10.78 -17.25 -4.66
CA GLY A 147 -10.70 -17.51 -3.22
C GLY A 147 -11.26 -16.35 -2.39
N SER A 148 -10.91 -15.11 -2.73
CA SER A 148 -11.46 -13.92 -2.05
C SER A 148 -12.96 -13.78 -2.26
N ALA A 149 -13.46 -14.04 -3.49
CA ALA A 149 -14.87 -13.97 -3.82
C ALA A 149 -15.70 -15.02 -3.06
N VAL A 150 -15.21 -16.26 -2.94
CA VAL A 150 -15.87 -17.33 -2.18
C VAL A 150 -15.97 -16.96 -0.70
N ILE A 151 -14.88 -16.48 -0.09
CA ILE A 151 -14.88 -16.04 1.32
C ILE A 151 -15.88 -14.89 1.50
N ALA A 152 -15.86 -13.89 0.62
CA ALA A 152 -16.80 -12.78 0.66
C ALA A 152 -18.25 -13.26 0.56
N GLN A 153 -18.56 -14.16 -0.38
CA GLN A 153 -19.90 -14.71 -0.55
C GLN A 153 -20.38 -15.46 0.70
N LEU A 154 -19.51 -16.28 1.32
CA LEU A 154 -19.86 -17.03 2.53
C LEU A 154 -20.16 -16.08 3.71
N ILE A 155 -19.33 -15.06 3.92
CA ILE A 155 -19.50 -14.11 5.03
C ILE A 155 -20.74 -13.24 4.80
N LEU A 156 -20.92 -12.67 3.60
CA LEU A 156 -22.06 -11.83 3.29
C LEU A 156 -23.38 -12.60 3.39
N LYS A 157 -23.38 -13.88 3.01
CA LYS A 157 -24.53 -14.77 3.19
C LYS A 157 -24.80 -15.09 4.65
N ALA A 158 -23.76 -15.32 5.45
CA ALA A 158 -23.91 -15.51 6.88
C ALA A 158 -24.46 -14.24 7.59
N GLN A 159 -24.17 -13.05 7.04
CA GLN A 159 -24.71 -11.78 7.52
C GLN A 159 -26.11 -11.44 6.96
N GLY A 160 -26.62 -12.23 6.01
CA GLY A 160 -27.93 -12.00 5.38
C GLY A 160 -27.98 -10.80 4.44
N ILE A 161 -26.83 -10.31 3.95
CA ILE A 161 -26.75 -9.20 3.00
C ILE A 161 -27.08 -9.70 1.58
N ILE A 162 -26.75 -10.97 1.26
CA ILE A 162 -27.00 -11.66 -0.02
C ILE A 162 -27.37 -13.12 0.27
#